data_AF-A0A562S4Y8-F1
#
_entry.id   AF-A0A562S4Y8-F1
#
_cell.length_a   1.000
_cell.length_b   1.000
_cell.length_c   1.000
_cell.angle_alpha   90.00
_cell.angle_beta   90.00
_cell.angle_gamma   90.00
#
_symmetry.space_group_name_H-M   'P 1'
#
loop_
_entity.id
_entity.type
_entity.pdbx_description
1 polymer ?
#
loop_
_entity_poly.entity_id
_entity_poly.type
_entity_poly.pdbx_seq_one_letter_code
_entity_poly.pdbx_strand_id
1 'polypeptide(L)'
;MCYRKETTVQISADETMCPVCRNRLAFDRILHHMICAYVGPSSDFVETADGYVCPKCRRSIASGDPACEVVGTSARCSTCGKEMIVSPVAGAI
;
A
#
# COMPACT_ATOMS: atom_id res chain seq x y z
N MET A 1 -21.73 19.91 7.42
CA MET A 1 -20.86 18.73 7.24
C MET A 1 -19.42 19.20 7.32
N CYS A 2 -18.69 18.88 8.40
CA CYS A 2 -17.26 19.21 8.49
C CYS A 2 -16.48 18.20 7.66
N TYR A 3 -15.98 18.61 6.49
CA TYR A 3 -14.96 17.86 5.77
C TYR A 3 -13.74 17.73 6.70
N ARG A 4 -13.56 16.57 7.32
CA ARG A 4 -12.24 16.22 7.86
C ARG A 4 -11.34 16.11 6.63
N LYS A 5 -10.47 17.12 6.43
CA LYS A 5 -9.31 16.96 5.55
C LYS A 5 -8.53 15.79 6.13
N GLU A 6 -8.73 14.61 5.55
CA GLU A 6 -7.90 13.47 5.86
C GLU A 6 -6.54 13.79 5.27
N THR A 7 -5.70 14.44 6.09
CA THR A 7 -4.33 14.73 5.70
C THR A 7 -3.63 13.39 5.57
N THR A 8 -3.49 12.93 4.33
CA THR A 8 -2.59 11.85 3.96
C THR A 8 -1.21 12.25 4.44
N VAL A 9 -0.65 11.45 5.35
CA VAL A 9 0.68 11.70 5.91
C VAL A 9 1.68 11.08 4.94
N GLN A 10 2.68 11.85 4.52
CA GLN A 10 3.78 11.35 3.71
C GLN A 10 5.00 11.15 4.61
N ILE A 11 5.69 10.03 4.41
CA ILE A 11 6.95 9.70 5.10
C ILE A 11 8.02 9.33 4.09
N SER A 12 9.26 9.47 4.48
CA SER A 12 10.43 9.02 3.71
C SER A 12 10.62 7.51 3.86
N ALA A 13 11.32 6.88 2.91
CA ALA A 13 11.54 5.43 2.93
C ALA A 13 12.39 4.94 4.12
N ASP A 14 13.18 5.82 4.74
CA ASP A 14 13.99 5.54 5.93
C ASP A 14 13.19 5.67 7.26
N GLU A 15 12.02 6.29 7.22
CA GLU A 15 11.19 6.52 8.41
C GLU A 15 10.45 5.24 8.80
N THR A 16 10.93 4.53 9.82
CA THR A 16 10.32 3.28 10.29
C THR A 16 9.32 3.47 11.44
N MET A 17 9.14 4.69 11.94
CA MET A 17 8.35 5.01 13.13
C MET A 17 7.16 5.89 12.80
N CYS A 18 6.01 5.59 13.40
CA CYS A 18 4.79 6.36 13.23
C CYS A 18 4.97 7.79 13.78
N PRO A 19 4.77 8.86 12.99
CA PRO A 19 4.86 10.24 13.48
C PRO A 19 3.81 10.60 14.54
N VAL A 20 2.78 9.78 14.73
CA VAL A 20 1.70 10.03 15.70
C VAL A 20 1.98 9.37 17.05
N CYS A 21 2.25 8.06 17.06
CA CYS A 21 2.38 7.28 18.30
C CYS A 21 3.78 6.67 18.51
N ARG A 22 4.71 6.90 17.58
CA ARG A 22 6.10 6.41 17.58
C ARG A 22 6.26 4.89 17.66
N ASN A 23 5.20 4.11 17.35
CA ASN A 23 5.35 2.68 17.15
C ASN A 23 5.89 2.35 15.74
N ARG A 24 6.44 1.15 15.57
CA ARG A 24 6.98 0.68 14.28
C ARG A 24 5.88 0.60 13.22
N LEU A 25 6.22 1.02 12.01
CA LEU A 25 5.36 0.97 10.84
C LEU A 25 5.46 -0.40 10.14
N ALA A 26 4.33 -0.89 9.64
CA ALA A 26 4.27 -1.99 8.68
C ALA A 26 4.25 -1.40 7.27
N PHE A 27 5.02 -1.96 6.35
CA PHE A 27 5.15 -1.48 4.98
C PHE A 27 4.55 -2.49 4.00
N ASP A 28 3.76 -1.99 3.07
CA ASP A 28 3.09 -2.77 2.05
C ASP A 28 3.34 -2.17 0.67
N ARG A 29 3.51 -3.03 -0.33
CA ARG A 29 3.58 -2.59 -1.74
C ARG A 29 2.19 -2.17 -2.18
N ILE A 30 2.08 -1.07 -2.92
CA ILE A 30 0.83 -0.70 -3.56
C ILE A 30 0.75 -1.42 -4.90
N LEU A 31 -0.23 -2.31 -5.02
CA LEU A 31 -0.51 -3.06 -6.22
C LEU A 31 -1.61 -2.35 -7.02
N HIS A 32 -1.39 -2.24 -8.33
CA HIS A 32 -2.39 -1.79 -9.28
C HIS A 32 -2.81 -2.97 -10.16
N HIS A 33 -4.05 -3.43 -10.01
CA HIS A 33 -4.64 -4.45 -10.88
C HIS A 33 -5.31 -3.77 -12.09
N MET A 34 -4.61 -3.80 -13.22
CA MET A 34 -4.96 -3.09 -14.46
C MET A 34 -6.33 -3.46 -15.00
N ILE A 35 -6.69 -4.75 -14.96
CA ILE A 35 -7.93 -5.27 -15.55
C ILE A 35 -9.16 -4.60 -14.92
N CYS A 36 -9.12 -4.29 -13.63
CA CYS A 36 -10.25 -3.66 -12.94
C CYS A 36 -9.91 -2.28 -12.34
N ALA A 37 -8.72 -1.75 -12.62
CA ALA A 37 -8.19 -0.51 -12.06
C ALA A 37 -8.31 -0.40 -10.52
N TYR A 38 -8.12 -1.52 -9.80
CA TYR A 38 -8.07 -1.47 -8.33
C TYR A 38 -6.64 -1.17 -7.88
N VAL A 39 -6.48 -0.19 -7.00
CA VAL A 39 -5.19 0.22 -6.44
C VAL A 39 -5.28 0.14 -4.92
N GLY A 40 -4.39 -0.62 -4.30
CA GLY A 40 -4.39 -0.81 -2.85
C GLY A 40 -3.12 -1.49 -2.34
N PRO A 41 -2.88 -1.50 -1.02
CA PRO A 41 -1.77 -2.22 -0.43
C PRO A 41 -1.89 -3.72 -0.69
N SER A 42 -0.76 -4.42 -0.79
CA SER A 42 -0.70 -5.87 -0.97
C SER A 42 -1.49 -6.62 0.11
N SER A 43 -1.60 -6.05 1.32
CA SER A 43 -2.38 -6.61 2.42
C SER A 43 -3.90 -6.59 2.22
N ASP A 44 -4.43 -5.82 1.25
CA ASP A 44 -5.85 -5.88 0.86
C ASP A 44 -6.15 -7.03 -0.11
N PHE A 45 -5.11 -7.61 -0.73
CA PHE A 45 -5.24 -8.74 -1.64
C PHE A 45 -5.16 -10.04 -0.86
N VAL A 46 -6.00 -11.02 -1.21
CA VAL A 46 -5.92 -12.35 -0.58
C VAL A 46 -4.74 -13.10 -1.19
N GLU A 47 -3.70 -13.36 -0.40
CA GLU A 47 -2.57 -14.18 -0.80
C GLU A 47 -3.00 -15.64 -1.07
N THR A 48 -2.49 -16.22 -2.15
CA THR A 48 -2.66 -17.62 -2.52
C THR A 48 -1.30 -18.26 -2.80
N ALA A 49 -1.26 -19.59 -2.95
CA ALA A 49 -0.02 -20.31 -3.24
C ALA A 49 0.68 -19.82 -4.52
N ASP A 50 -0.10 -19.33 -5.50
CA ASP A 50 0.39 -18.95 -6.84
C ASP A 50 0.41 -17.43 -7.07
N GLY A 51 -0.05 -16.62 -6.11
CA GLY A 51 -0.09 -15.16 -6.23
C GLY A 51 -1.12 -14.50 -5.32
N TYR A 52 -2.02 -13.70 -5.91
CA TYR A 52 -2.98 -12.87 -5.17
C TYR A 52 -4.39 -12.99 -5.75
N VAL A 53 -5.42 -12.66 -4.97
CA VAL A 53 -6.78 -12.47 -5.47
C VAL A 53 -7.21 -11.03 -5.25
N CYS A 54 -7.60 -10.36 -6.33
CA CYS A 54 -8.06 -8.98 -6.27
C CYS A 54 -9.36 -8.88 -5.45
N PRO A 55 -9.46 -8.00 -4.44
CA PRO A 55 -10.67 -7.88 -3.63
C PRO A 55 -11.86 -7.30 -4.42
N LYS A 56 -11.59 -6.49 -5.45
CA LYS A 56 -12.61 -5.82 -6.28
C LYS A 56 -13.30 -6.78 -7.25
N CYS A 57 -12.53 -7.53 -8.05
CA CYS A 57 -13.08 -8.37 -9.12
C CYS A 57 -12.95 -9.87 -8.85
N ARG A 58 -12.35 -10.27 -7.72
CA ARG A 58 -12.15 -11.67 -7.29
C ARG A 58 -11.34 -12.53 -8.25
N ARG A 59 -10.66 -11.92 -9.22
CA ARG A 59 -9.77 -12.61 -10.16
C ARG A 59 -8.44 -12.92 -9.49
N SER A 60 -7.94 -14.13 -9.72
CA SER A 60 -6.58 -14.51 -9.37
C SER A 60 -5.57 -13.80 -10.27
N ILE A 61 -4.54 -13.26 -9.65
CA ILE A 61 -3.39 -12.60 -10.23
C ILE A 61 -2.21 -13.53 -9.97
N ALA A 62 -1.63 -14.10 -11.03
CA ALA A 62 -0.46 -14.95 -10.87
C ALA A 62 0.76 -14.11 -10.44
N SER A 63 1.72 -14.74 -9.77
CA SER A 63 2.99 -14.11 -9.46
C SER A 63 3.68 -13.66 -10.76
N GLY A 64 3.96 -12.36 -10.91
CA GLY A 64 4.55 -11.79 -12.13
C GLY A 64 3.57 -11.54 -13.28
N ASP A 65 2.26 -11.61 -13.04
CA ASP A 65 1.25 -11.31 -14.04
C ASP A 65 1.36 -9.84 -14.52
N PRO A 66 1.52 -9.58 -15.82
CA PRO A 66 1.62 -8.21 -16.35
C PRO A 66 0.34 -7.37 -16.14
N ALA A 67 -0.78 -7.99 -15.80
CA ALA A 67 -2.00 -7.30 -15.39
C ALA A 67 -1.90 -6.68 -13.99
N CYS A 68 -0.82 -6.93 -13.24
CA CYS A 68 -0.59 -6.34 -11.93
C CYS A 68 0.81 -5.73 -11.83
N GLU A 69 0.89 -4.45 -11.50
CA GLU A 69 2.15 -3.74 -11.27
C GLU A 69 2.25 -3.18 -9.85
N VAL A 70 3.47 -2.94 -9.40
CA VAL A 70 3.73 -2.22 -8.14
C VAL A 70 3.89 -0.74 -8.47
N VAL A 71 2.98 0.10 -7.99
CA VAL A 71 2.98 1.56 -8.25
C VAL A 71 3.55 2.38 -7.10
N GLY A 72 3.87 1.76 -5.97
CA GLY A 72 4.44 2.46 -4.83
C GLY A 72 4.56 1.61 -3.57
N THR A 73 4.84 2.27 -2.46
CA THR A 73 4.88 1.68 -1.12
C THR A 73 4.02 2.53 -0.18
N SER A 74 3.28 1.87 0.70
CA SER A 74 2.56 2.50 1.79
C SER A 74 3.07 2.01 3.12
N ALA A 75 2.81 2.78 4.16
CA ALA A 75 3.06 2.39 5.53
C ALA A 75 1.78 2.53 6.35
N ARG A 76 1.55 1.56 7.24
CA ARG A 76 0.43 1.56 8.18
C ARG A 76 0.94 1.31 9.59
N CYS A 77 0.47 2.13 10.53
CA CYS A 77 0.73 1.88 11.94
C CYS A 77 -0.25 0.84 12.48
N SER A 78 0.25 -0.28 12.98
CA SER A 78 -0.57 -1.33 13.60
C SER A 78 -1.23 -0.91 14.92
N THR A 79 -0.74 0.16 15.56
CA THR A 79 -1.28 0.65 16.84
C THR A 79 -2.38 1.68 16.66
N CYS A 80 -2.14 2.73 15.87
CA CYS A 80 -3.12 3.82 15.70
C CYS A 80 -3.91 3.74 14.40
N GLY A 81 -3.61 2.77 13.52
CA GLY A 81 -4.30 2.57 12.25
C GLY A 81 -4.01 3.63 11.19
N LYS A 82 -3.14 4.62 11.46
CA LYS A 82 -2.85 5.69 10.52
C LYS A 82 -2.09 5.14 9.31
N GLU A 83 -2.64 5.42 8.13
CA GLU A 83 -2.04 5.10 6.83
C GLU A 83 -1.24 6.28 6.29
N MET A 84 -0.15 5.95 5.61
CA MET A 84 0.87 6.87 5.14
C MET A 84 1.34 6.47 3.75
N ILE A 85 1.62 7.46 2.92
CA ILE A 85 2.25 7.25 1.62
C ILE A 85 3.76 7.37 1.80
N VAL A 86 4.50 6.36 1.34
CA VAL A 86 5.96 6.39 1.39
C VAL A 86 6.44 7.05 0.10
N SER A 87 7.08 8.21 0.25
CA SER A 87 7.73 8.86 -0.89
C SER A 87 8.94 8.02 -1.31
N PRO A 88 9.09 7.72 -2.61
CA PRO A 88 10.31 7.08 -3.09
C PRO A 88 11.51 7.97 -2.74
N VAL A 89 12.62 7.35 -2.34
CA VAL A 89 13.87 8.08 -2.12
C VAL A 89 14.25 8.77 -3.42
N ALA A 90 14.37 10.09 -3.40
CA ALA A 90 14.82 10.89 -4.54
C ALA A 90 16.29 10.52 -4.83
N GLY A 91 16.53 9.44 -5.58
CA GLY A 91 17.89 8.96 -5.80
C GLY A 91 18.08 7.63 -6.54
N ALA A 92 17.04 7.04 -7.15
CA ALA A 92 17.22 5.91 -8.06
C ALA A 92 16.92 6.37 -9.50
N ILE A 93 17.94 6.93 -10.15
CA ILE A 93 18.08 7.02 -11.61
C ILE A 93 18.97 5.88 -12.07
#